data_AF-A0A8K0QTT7-F1
#
_entry.id   AF-A0A8K0QTT7-F1
#
_cell.length_a   1.000
_cell.length_b   1.000
_cell.length_c   1.000
_cell.angle_alpha   90.00
_cell.angle_beta   90.00
_cell.angle_gamma   90.00
#
_symmetry.space_group_name_H-M   'P 1'
#
loop_
_entity.id
_entity.type
_entity.pdbx_description
1 polymer ?
#
loop_
_entity_poly.entity_id
_entity_poly.type
_entity_poly.pdbx_seq_one_letter_code
_entity_poly.pdbx_strand_id
1 'polypeptide(L)'
;MRTRWESHICDLTGAVVSYNVVLSSQGITRGVGDESVVKDLVMPGPGTWGHHSNIGGFEYAASYLFTSNATFHFAGAVSSATLTGSLANEVVSGDDAWNLTFSDPMNGMLDTMREIAFRTAVRAGKDYANVTNSTQDVQYTGRSTHSIYNTDFRYMAAAVVVSILSVIAISITFYGWWELGRTVSLSPLEIAKAFDAPLLAHIGSNLDLSHNKHLGPIATRRVRYGAKINEQDYSTQYTGGQGHQRRRLVMGVAGEVRTPTAGEPFGN
;
A
#
# COMPACT_ATOMS: atom_id res chain seq x y z
N MET A 1 -43.25 43.69 15.38
CA MET A 1 -43.26 42.24 15.06
C MET A 1 -44.00 41.52 16.17
N ARG A 2 -45.12 40.84 15.87
CA ARG A 2 -45.82 40.00 16.86
C ARG A 2 -45.08 38.67 16.94
N THR A 3 -44.35 38.42 18.02
CA THR A 3 -43.85 37.08 18.34
C THR A 3 -45.04 36.23 18.78
N ARG A 4 -45.43 35.27 17.94
CA ARG A 4 -46.41 34.25 18.30
C ARG A 4 -45.64 33.13 18.96
N TRP A 5 -45.83 32.95 20.26
CA TRP A 5 -45.31 31.80 20.97
C TRP A 5 -46.17 30.59 20.62
N GLU A 6 -45.55 29.56 20.05
CA GLU A 6 -46.20 28.29 19.76
C GLU A 6 -45.70 27.27 20.77
N SER A 7 -46.63 26.65 21.49
CA SER A 7 -46.32 25.57 22.42
C SER A 7 -46.73 24.26 21.76
N HIS A 8 -45.77 23.35 21.63
CA HIS A 8 -46.04 22.00 21.16
C HIS A 8 -46.01 21.04 22.36
N ILE A 9 -47.01 20.18 22.44
CA ILE A 9 -47.06 19.07 23.38
C ILE A 9 -46.94 17.80 22.54
N CYS A 10 -45.93 16.99 22.83
CA CYS A 10 -45.66 15.75 22.11
C CYS A 10 -45.79 14.59 23.09
N ASP A 11 -46.68 13.65 22.76
CA ASP A 11 -46.79 12.39 23.48
C ASP A 11 -45.84 11.36 22.85
N LEU A 12 -44.94 10.81 23.66
CA LEU A 12 -44.04 9.75 23.23
C LEU A 12 -44.80 8.42 23.27
N THR A 13 -45.03 7.84 22.10
CA THR A 13 -45.72 6.57 21.93
C THR A 13 -44.84 5.56 21.21
N GLY A 14 -45.09 4.27 21.46
CA GLY A 14 -44.45 3.21 20.71
C GLY A 14 -45.11 2.99 19.38
N ALA A 15 -44.32 2.71 18.35
CA ALA A 15 -44.83 2.33 17.04
C ALA A 15 -43.82 1.48 16.26
N VAL A 16 -44.34 0.70 15.33
CA VAL A 16 -43.58 0.07 14.25
C VAL A 16 -43.56 1.05 13.09
N VAL A 17 -42.37 1.49 12.71
CA VAL A 17 -42.16 2.52 11.67
C VAL A 17 -41.39 1.92 10.50
N SER A 18 -41.82 2.27 9.29
CA SER A 18 -41.08 1.97 8.06
C SER A 18 -40.15 3.13 7.72
N TYR A 19 -38.85 2.85 7.72
CA TYR A 19 -37.80 3.80 7.40
C TYR A 19 -37.27 3.59 5.98
N ASN A 20 -37.01 4.68 5.26
CA ASN A 20 -36.15 4.64 4.09
C ASN A 20 -34.69 4.51 4.56
N VAL A 21 -33.94 3.55 4.03
CA VAL A 21 -32.55 3.31 4.46
C VAL A 21 -31.60 3.38 3.29
N VAL A 22 -30.43 3.97 3.52
CA VAL A 22 -29.33 4.00 2.57
C VAL A 22 -28.23 3.08 3.08
N LEU A 23 -27.91 2.08 2.28
CA LEU A 23 -26.84 1.13 2.56
C LEU A 23 -25.53 1.67 1.99
N SER A 24 -24.55 1.86 2.87
CA SER A 24 -23.18 2.22 2.51
C SER A 24 -22.22 1.08 2.83
N SER A 25 -21.00 1.12 2.30
CA SER A 25 -19.96 0.13 2.61
C SER A 25 -19.56 0.11 4.09
N GLN A 26 -19.90 1.17 4.86
CA GLN A 26 -19.50 1.33 6.26
C GLN A 26 -20.68 1.23 7.24
N GLY A 27 -21.91 1.07 6.76
CA GLY A 27 -23.08 0.93 7.63
C GLY A 27 -24.40 1.32 6.98
N ILE A 28 -25.45 1.25 7.80
CA ILE A 28 -26.83 1.57 7.45
C ILE A 28 -27.14 2.96 8.00
N THR A 29 -27.59 3.88 7.14
CA THR A 29 -28.04 5.22 7.54
C THR A 29 -29.49 5.43 7.16
N ARG A 30 -30.20 6.28 7.91
CA ARG A 30 -31.55 6.70 7.55
C ARG A 30 -31.49 7.57 6.28
N GLY A 31 -32.32 7.25 5.31
CA GLY A 31 -32.48 8.03 4.08
C GLY A 31 -33.35 9.26 4.31
N VAL A 32 -33.24 10.24 3.41
CA VAL A 32 -34.13 11.40 3.37
C VAL A 32 -35.46 10.97 2.74
N GLY A 33 -36.58 11.18 3.45
CA GLY A 33 -37.92 10.86 2.97
C GLY A 33 -38.94 10.71 4.10
N ASP A 34 -40.21 10.59 3.74
CA ASP A 34 -41.30 10.42 4.70
C ASP A 34 -41.27 9.02 5.31
N GLU A 35 -41.23 8.96 6.64
CA GLU A 35 -41.40 7.76 7.42
C GLU A 35 -42.89 7.45 7.55
N SER A 36 -43.27 6.17 7.44
CA SER A 36 -44.67 5.78 7.65
C SER A 36 -44.81 4.94 8.91
N VAL A 37 -45.77 5.30 9.74
CA VAL A 37 -46.16 4.50 10.90
C VAL A 37 -46.99 3.33 10.38
N VAL A 38 -46.48 2.12 10.59
CA VAL A 38 -47.14 0.88 10.16
C VAL A 38 -48.15 0.44 11.21
N LYS A 39 -47.78 0.55 12.49
CA LYS A 39 -48.62 0.08 13.60
C LYS A 39 -48.25 0.75 14.92
N ASP A 40 -49.24 1.23 15.66
CA ASP A 40 -49.02 1.71 17.03
C ASP A 40 -48.80 0.56 18.00
N LEU A 41 -47.87 0.76 18.92
CA LEU A 41 -47.51 -0.19 19.96
C LEU A 41 -47.80 0.43 21.32
N VAL A 42 -48.70 -0.22 22.07
CA VAL A 42 -48.93 0.15 23.47
C VAL A 42 -47.73 -0.33 24.27
N MET A 43 -46.85 0.60 24.64
CA MET A 43 -45.76 0.35 25.56
C MET A 43 -46.19 0.74 26.98
N PRO A 44 -45.76 -0.01 28.01
CA PRO A 44 -45.92 0.45 29.38
C PRO A 44 -45.25 1.82 29.51
N GLY A 45 -45.94 2.78 30.13
CA GLY A 45 -45.47 4.15 30.34
C GLY A 45 -44.15 4.21 31.11
N PRO A 46 -43.58 5.41 31.28
CA PRO A 46 -42.32 5.56 31.99
C PRO A 46 -42.44 4.96 33.39
N GLY A 47 -41.63 3.94 33.63
CA GLY A 47 -41.74 3.07 34.80
C GLY A 47 -41.71 3.86 36.10
N THR A 48 -42.53 3.47 37.06
CA THR A 48 -42.38 3.90 38.45
C THR A 48 -41.03 3.43 39.01
N TRP A 49 -40.48 4.17 39.98
CA TRP A 49 -39.22 3.87 40.67
C TRP A 49 -38.98 2.37 40.86
N GLY A 50 -37.86 1.86 40.32
CA GLY A 50 -37.47 0.44 40.40
C GLY A 50 -37.86 -0.44 39.19
N HIS A 51 -38.61 0.10 38.22
CA HIS A 51 -38.97 -0.61 36.99
C HIS A 51 -38.33 0.02 35.76
N HIS A 52 -37.58 -0.78 34.99
CA HIS A 52 -37.01 -0.36 33.72
C HIS A 52 -38.08 -0.46 32.63
N SER A 53 -38.37 0.66 31.96
CA SER A 53 -39.25 0.71 30.80
C SER A 53 -38.46 1.20 29.59
N ASN A 54 -38.72 0.61 28.42
CA ASN A 54 -38.06 1.04 27.18
C ASN A 54 -38.41 2.50 26.86
N ILE A 55 -39.67 2.89 27.06
CA ILE A 55 -40.15 4.26 26.84
C ILE A 55 -39.48 5.26 27.80
N GLY A 56 -39.25 4.89 29.06
CA GLY A 56 -38.57 5.74 30.04
C GLY A 56 -37.09 5.95 29.72
N GLY A 57 -36.45 4.99 29.05
CA GLY A 57 -35.09 5.19 28.49
C GLY A 57 -35.06 6.24 27.39
N PHE A 58 -36.06 6.25 26.50
CA PHE A 58 -36.22 7.28 25.48
C PHE A 58 -36.58 8.64 26.07
N GLU A 59 -37.44 8.68 27.09
CA GLU A 59 -37.76 9.91 27.82
C GLU A 59 -36.52 10.49 28.51
N TYR A 60 -35.72 9.64 29.16
CA TYR A 60 -34.46 10.05 29.78
C TYR A 60 -33.48 10.62 28.74
N ALA A 61 -33.33 9.96 27.58
CA ALA A 61 -32.50 10.46 26.50
C ALA A 61 -33.02 11.80 25.94
N ALA A 62 -34.33 11.93 25.74
CA ALA A 62 -34.95 13.16 25.27
C ALA A 62 -34.75 14.32 26.26
N SER A 63 -35.00 14.08 27.54
CA SER A 63 -34.77 15.09 28.59
C SER A 63 -33.29 15.48 28.66
N TYR A 64 -32.36 14.53 28.54
CA TYR A 64 -30.93 14.83 28.54
C TYR A 64 -30.51 15.69 27.33
N LEU A 65 -31.06 15.44 26.15
CA LEU A 65 -30.68 16.14 24.93
C LEU A 65 -31.35 17.51 24.76
N PHE A 66 -32.61 17.64 25.18
CA PHE A 66 -33.45 18.78 24.82
C PHE A 66 -33.85 19.68 26.00
N THR A 67 -33.61 19.27 27.25
CA THR A 67 -33.88 20.13 28.40
C THR A 67 -33.00 21.36 28.32
N SER A 68 -33.63 22.50 28.05
CA SER A 68 -32.98 23.78 27.94
C SER A 68 -33.92 24.88 28.41
N ASN A 69 -33.35 25.99 28.86
CA ASN A 69 -34.10 27.11 29.38
C ASN A 69 -33.45 28.42 28.92
N ALA A 70 -34.28 29.31 28.39
CA ALA A 70 -33.90 30.65 27.97
C ALA A 70 -34.61 31.67 28.88
N THR A 71 -33.86 32.30 29.77
CA THR A 71 -34.41 33.29 30.71
C THR A 71 -34.03 34.70 30.30
N PHE A 72 -35.04 35.53 30.11
CA PHE A 72 -34.89 36.96 29.82
C PHE A 72 -34.97 37.79 31.10
N HIS A 73 -33.91 38.55 31.36
CA HIS A 73 -33.88 39.50 32.46
C HIS A 73 -33.99 40.92 31.90
N PHE A 74 -34.97 41.66 32.39
CA PHE A 74 -35.17 43.06 32.04
C PHE A 74 -35.07 43.91 33.31
N ALA A 75 -34.11 44.83 33.34
CA ALA A 75 -33.88 45.75 34.46
C ALA A 75 -33.62 47.17 33.95
N GLY A 76 -34.65 48.01 33.96
CA GLY A 76 -34.56 49.40 33.49
C GLY A 76 -34.25 49.49 32.00
N ALA A 77 -33.12 50.10 31.63
CA ALA A 77 -32.64 50.19 30.25
C ALA A 77 -31.72 49.04 29.83
N VAL A 78 -31.47 48.06 30.71
CA VAL A 78 -30.59 46.91 30.45
C VAL A 78 -31.43 45.65 30.29
N SER A 79 -31.19 44.93 29.20
CA SER A 79 -31.72 43.59 28.96
C SER A 79 -30.57 42.59 28.89
N SER A 80 -30.71 41.44 29.54
CA SER A 80 -29.81 40.30 29.36
C SER A 80 -30.61 39.03 29.12
N ALA A 81 -30.03 38.09 28.38
CA ALA A 81 -30.59 36.77 28.16
C ALA A 81 -29.59 35.73 28.66
N THR A 82 -30.06 34.81 29.49
CA THR A 82 -29.28 33.66 29.96
C THR A 82 -29.84 32.41 29.31
N LEU A 83 -29.03 31.75 28.48
CA LEU A 83 -29.35 30.49 27.85
C LEU A 83 -28.67 29.37 28.63
N THR A 84 -29.44 28.34 28.98
CA THR A 84 -28.94 27.15 29.68
C THR A 84 -29.39 25.90 28.94
N GLY A 85 -28.50 24.93 28.79
CA GLY A 85 -28.73 23.74 27.96
C GLY A 85 -28.31 23.93 26.50
N SER A 86 -28.16 22.81 25.79
CA SER A 86 -27.68 22.75 24.40
C SER A 86 -28.68 23.32 23.40
N LEU A 87 -29.94 22.90 23.49
CA LEU A 87 -30.97 23.23 22.51
C LEU A 87 -31.24 24.75 22.44
N ALA A 88 -31.32 25.42 23.59
CA ALA A 88 -31.51 26.87 23.66
C ALA A 88 -30.37 27.66 22.96
N ASN A 89 -29.15 27.12 22.92
CA ASN A 89 -28.04 27.77 22.24
C ASN A 89 -28.02 27.51 20.73
N GLU A 90 -28.71 26.47 20.26
CA GLU A 90 -28.80 26.11 18.84
C GLU A 90 -29.93 26.86 18.12
N VAL A 91 -31.06 27.06 18.80
CA VAL A 91 -32.29 27.62 18.18
C VAL A 91 -32.38 29.14 18.30
N VAL A 92 -31.50 29.75 19.08
CA VAL A 92 -31.40 31.20 19.26
C VAL A 92 -30.49 31.79 18.20
N SER A 93 -30.99 32.79 17.49
CA SER A 93 -30.23 33.58 16.53
C SER A 93 -30.39 35.07 16.83
N GLY A 94 -29.27 35.79 16.90
CA GLY A 94 -29.22 37.23 17.14
C GLY A 94 -27.93 37.65 17.81
N ASP A 95 -27.42 38.82 17.45
CA ASP A 95 -26.13 39.33 17.95
C ASP A 95 -26.27 40.10 19.27
N ASP A 96 -27.46 40.63 19.57
CA ASP A 96 -27.73 41.50 20.71
C ASP A 96 -28.95 41.06 21.51
N ALA A 97 -28.93 41.27 22.83
CA ALA A 97 -29.97 40.85 23.79
C ALA A 97 -31.39 41.40 23.49
N TRP A 98 -31.50 42.43 22.66
CA TRP A 98 -32.74 43.10 22.26
C TRP A 98 -33.18 42.74 20.83
N ASN A 99 -32.41 41.92 20.13
CA ASN A 99 -32.72 41.41 18.79
C ASN A 99 -32.47 39.89 18.71
N LEU A 100 -33.04 39.15 19.66
CA LEU A 100 -32.99 37.69 19.69
C LEU A 100 -34.23 37.10 18.99
N THR A 101 -34.00 36.15 18.11
CA THR A 101 -35.01 35.37 17.41
C THR A 101 -34.89 33.91 17.80
N PHE A 102 -36.04 33.26 18.01
CA PHE A 102 -36.12 31.83 18.35
C PHE A 102 -36.77 31.11 17.18
N SER A 103 -36.10 30.09 16.68
CA SER A 103 -36.68 29.16 15.72
C SER A 103 -37.38 28.02 16.45
N ASP A 104 -38.45 27.46 15.84
CA ASP A 104 -39.13 26.29 16.38
C ASP A 104 -38.20 25.05 16.34
N PRO A 105 -37.81 24.48 17.50
CA PRO A 105 -36.93 23.31 17.55
C PRO A 105 -37.64 21.99 17.20
N MET A 106 -38.97 21.97 17.11
CA MET A 106 -39.75 20.72 17.10
C MET A 106 -39.30 19.75 16.01
N ASN A 107 -39.08 20.25 14.79
CA ASN A 107 -38.64 19.40 13.68
C ASN A 107 -37.28 18.74 13.95
N GLY A 108 -36.32 19.47 14.51
CA GLY A 108 -34.99 18.93 14.84
C GLY A 108 -35.03 17.93 15.99
N MET A 109 -35.87 18.19 17.01
CA MET A 109 -36.09 17.27 18.12
C MET A 109 -36.69 15.94 17.65
N LEU A 110 -37.74 16.00 16.81
CA LEU A 110 -38.38 14.82 16.23
C LEU A 110 -37.40 14.02 15.35
N ASP A 111 -36.62 14.72 14.53
CA ASP A 111 -35.64 14.10 13.64
C ASP A 111 -34.55 13.33 14.41
N THR A 112 -34.04 13.96 15.47
CA THR A 112 -33.04 13.37 16.36
C THR A 112 -33.60 12.16 17.13
N MET A 113 -34.82 12.25 17.65
CA MET A 113 -35.46 11.12 18.34
C MET A 113 -35.73 9.95 17.39
N ARG A 114 -36.16 10.22 16.16
CA ARG A 114 -36.34 9.20 15.12
C ARG A 114 -35.02 8.52 14.76
N GLU A 115 -33.92 9.29 14.68
CA GLU A 115 -32.59 8.74 14.43
C GLU A 115 -32.11 7.84 15.57
N ILE A 116 -32.33 8.24 16.83
CA ILE A 116 -32.02 7.41 18.00
C ILE A 116 -32.85 6.13 17.99
N ALA A 117 -34.17 6.24 17.75
CA ALA A 117 -35.06 5.08 17.64
C ALA A 117 -34.63 4.13 16.53
N PHE A 118 -34.28 4.65 15.35
CA PHE A 118 -33.77 3.86 14.23
C PHE A 118 -32.46 3.13 14.59
N ARG A 119 -31.46 3.84 15.11
CA ARG A 119 -30.16 3.26 15.46
C ARG A 119 -30.26 2.22 16.56
N THR A 120 -31.10 2.46 17.56
CA THR A 120 -31.35 1.49 18.64
C THR A 120 -32.05 0.25 18.13
N ALA A 121 -33.04 0.38 17.23
CA ALA A 121 -33.70 -0.75 16.59
C ALA A 121 -32.74 -1.59 15.74
N VAL A 122 -31.92 -0.95 14.90
CA VAL A 122 -30.92 -1.65 14.06
C VAL A 122 -29.90 -2.39 14.93
N ARG A 123 -29.45 -1.77 16.02
CA ARG A 123 -28.52 -2.40 16.95
C ARG A 123 -29.17 -3.57 17.70
N ALA A 124 -30.39 -3.41 18.18
CA ALA A 124 -31.13 -4.46 18.85
C ALA A 124 -31.35 -5.68 17.93
N GLY A 125 -31.70 -5.45 16.65
CA GLY A 125 -31.84 -6.52 15.66
C GLY A 125 -30.52 -7.26 15.38
N LYS A 126 -29.38 -6.55 15.44
CA LYS A 126 -28.05 -7.15 15.30
C LYS A 126 -27.64 -7.97 16.52
N ASP A 127 -27.77 -7.41 17.71
CA ASP A 127 -27.25 -8.00 18.95
C ASP A 127 -28.16 -9.15 19.47
N TYR A 128 -29.45 -9.14 19.10
CA TYR A 128 -30.43 -10.15 19.52
C TYR A 128 -31.13 -10.80 18.32
N ALA A 129 -30.68 -11.99 17.94
CA ALA A 129 -31.27 -12.75 16.82
C ALA A 129 -32.73 -13.20 17.06
N ASN A 130 -33.19 -13.24 18.32
CA ASN A 130 -34.53 -13.67 18.71
C ASN A 130 -35.59 -12.55 18.66
N VAL A 131 -35.26 -11.39 18.09
CA VAL A 131 -36.23 -10.32 17.84
C VAL A 131 -37.07 -10.73 16.62
N THR A 132 -38.40 -10.61 16.73
CA THR A 132 -39.32 -10.92 15.63
C THR A 132 -38.96 -10.11 14.38
N ASN A 133 -38.83 -10.77 13.24
CA ASN A 133 -38.43 -10.15 11.96
C ASN A 133 -37.07 -9.43 12.02
N SER A 134 -36.09 -9.97 12.76
CA SER A 134 -34.72 -9.42 12.84
C SER A 134 -33.96 -9.45 11.51
N THR A 135 -34.32 -10.36 10.61
CA THR A 135 -33.76 -10.48 9.26
C THR A 135 -34.81 -10.10 8.23
N GLN A 136 -34.47 -9.16 7.36
CA GLN A 136 -35.31 -8.72 6.24
C GLN A 136 -34.49 -8.66 4.97
N ASP A 137 -35.05 -9.16 3.86
CA ASP A 137 -34.49 -8.97 2.53
C ASP A 137 -34.84 -7.57 2.02
N VAL A 138 -33.81 -6.76 1.76
CA VAL A 138 -33.96 -5.39 1.23
C VAL A 138 -33.32 -5.32 -0.14
N GLN A 139 -34.06 -4.79 -1.12
CA GLN A 139 -33.53 -4.55 -2.46
C GLN A 139 -32.49 -3.42 -2.39
N TYR A 140 -31.25 -3.70 -2.82
CA TYR A 140 -30.18 -2.70 -2.84
C TYR A 140 -29.64 -2.52 -4.27
N THR A 141 -29.32 -1.28 -4.62
CA THR A 141 -28.64 -0.95 -5.89
C THR A 141 -27.20 -0.53 -5.58
N GLY A 142 -26.25 -1.45 -5.76
CA GLY A 142 -24.82 -1.18 -5.56
C GLY A 142 -24.10 -0.78 -6.84
N ARG A 143 -23.02 0.01 -6.71
CA ARG A 143 -22.04 0.23 -7.78
C ARG A 143 -20.71 -0.38 -7.36
N SER A 144 -20.10 -1.18 -8.22
CA SER A 144 -18.78 -1.77 -8.03
C SER A 144 -17.82 -1.27 -9.10
N THR A 145 -16.63 -0.86 -8.69
CA THR A 145 -15.56 -0.45 -9.61
C THR A 145 -14.65 -1.65 -9.89
N HIS A 146 -14.53 -2.04 -11.16
CA HIS A 146 -13.62 -3.10 -11.60
C HIS A 146 -12.46 -2.51 -12.39
N SER A 147 -11.24 -2.94 -12.07
CA SER A 147 -10.03 -2.55 -12.81
C SER A 147 -10.01 -3.28 -14.15
N ILE A 148 -10.26 -2.54 -15.24
CA ILE A 148 -10.10 -3.08 -16.60
C ILE A 148 -8.67 -2.75 -17.05
N TYR A 149 -7.84 -3.78 -17.21
CA TYR A 149 -6.50 -3.63 -17.76
C TYR A 149 -6.58 -3.55 -19.29
N ASN A 150 -6.12 -2.44 -19.85
CA ASN A 150 -6.02 -2.24 -21.30
C ASN A 150 -4.54 -2.26 -21.70
N THR A 151 -4.15 -3.25 -22.49
CA THR A 151 -2.76 -3.39 -22.98
C THR A 151 -2.63 -2.72 -24.34
N ASP A 152 -1.69 -1.79 -24.46
CA ASP A 152 -1.37 -1.16 -25.73
C ASP A 152 -0.45 -2.07 -26.58
N PHE A 153 -1.03 -2.67 -27.62
CA PHE A 153 -0.34 -3.58 -28.53
C PHE A 153 0.80 -2.93 -29.33
N ARG A 154 0.86 -1.60 -29.43
CA ARG A 154 1.92 -0.89 -30.17
C ARG A 154 3.27 -1.07 -29.49
N TYR A 155 3.30 -0.95 -28.16
CA TYR A 155 4.52 -1.16 -27.37
C TYR A 155 4.93 -2.63 -27.35
N MET A 156 3.96 -3.55 -27.31
CA MET A 156 4.24 -4.99 -27.41
C MET A 156 4.90 -5.33 -28.75
N ALA A 157 4.35 -4.82 -29.85
CA ALA A 157 4.93 -5.04 -31.18
C ALA A 157 6.35 -4.45 -31.31
N ALA A 158 6.57 -3.23 -30.79
CA ALA A 158 7.89 -2.62 -30.77
C ALA A 158 8.92 -3.45 -29.99
N ALA A 159 8.53 -3.97 -28.82
CA ALA A 159 9.40 -4.84 -28.02
C ALA A 159 9.78 -6.12 -28.77
N VAL A 160 8.81 -6.76 -29.44
CA VAL A 160 9.06 -7.96 -30.25
C VAL A 160 10.03 -7.68 -31.40
N VAL A 161 9.86 -6.57 -32.12
CA VAL A 161 10.77 -6.18 -33.21
C VAL A 161 12.18 -5.95 -32.69
N VAL A 162 12.35 -5.26 -31.56
CA VAL A 162 13.66 -5.03 -30.94
C VAL A 162 14.32 -6.35 -30.54
N SER A 163 13.56 -7.30 -29.98
CA SER A 163 14.07 -8.64 -29.64
C SER A 163 14.51 -9.44 -30.87
N ILE A 164 13.83 -9.31 -32.00
CA ILE A 164 14.24 -10.01 -33.23
C ILE A 164 15.52 -9.39 -33.80
N LEU A 165 15.61 -8.06 -33.81
CA LEU A 165 16.80 -7.35 -34.29
C LEU A 165 18.05 -7.70 -33.49
N SER A 166 17.94 -7.88 -32.18
CA SER A 166 19.08 -8.30 -31.35
C SER A 166 19.57 -9.71 -31.71
N VAL A 167 18.66 -10.66 -31.95
CA VAL A 167 19.01 -12.02 -32.39
C VAL A 167 19.71 -12.00 -33.76
N ILE A 168 19.23 -11.17 -34.69
CA ILE A 168 19.85 -11.01 -36.01
C ILE A 168 21.25 -10.42 -35.87
N ALA A 169 21.41 -9.37 -35.08
CA ALA A 169 22.71 -8.73 -34.84
C ALA A 169 23.74 -9.73 -34.27
N ILE A 170 23.34 -10.56 -33.31
CA ILE A 170 24.20 -11.62 -32.75
C ILE A 170 24.52 -12.65 -33.83
N SER A 171 23.54 -13.08 -34.62
CA SER A 171 23.74 -14.12 -35.65
C SER A 171 24.73 -13.69 -36.73
N ILE A 172 24.74 -12.41 -37.12
CA ILE A 172 25.73 -11.86 -38.06
C ILE A 172 27.16 -11.99 -37.53
N THR A 173 27.38 -11.84 -36.21
CA THR A 173 28.72 -12.00 -35.62
C THR A 173 29.26 -13.44 -35.70
N PHE A 174 28.37 -14.42 -35.87
CA PHE A 174 28.73 -15.83 -36.05
C PHE A 174 28.79 -16.25 -37.53
N TYR A 175 28.53 -15.32 -38.46
CA TYR A 175 28.63 -15.60 -39.89
C TYR A 175 30.09 -15.91 -40.28
N GLY A 176 30.32 -17.04 -40.95
CA GLY A 176 31.67 -17.50 -41.33
C GLY A 176 32.38 -18.40 -40.31
N TRP A 177 31.81 -18.62 -39.11
CA TRP A 177 32.37 -19.59 -38.15
C TRP A 177 32.40 -21.03 -38.70
N TRP A 178 31.55 -21.33 -39.67
CA TRP A 178 31.44 -22.64 -40.33
C TRP A 178 32.53 -22.90 -41.38
N GLU A 179 33.26 -21.88 -41.83
CA GLU A 179 34.36 -22.04 -42.79
C GLU A 179 35.66 -22.49 -42.11
N LEU A 180 35.71 -22.47 -40.78
CA LEU A 180 36.81 -23.06 -40.03
C LEU A 180 36.75 -24.58 -40.23
N GLY A 181 37.60 -25.12 -41.10
CA GLY A 181 37.75 -26.55 -41.38
C GLY A 181 38.28 -27.40 -40.21
N ARG A 182 38.10 -26.94 -38.96
CA ARG A 182 38.42 -27.65 -37.73
C ARG A 182 37.30 -27.46 -36.70
N THR A 183 37.11 -28.46 -35.85
CA THR A 183 36.32 -28.34 -34.63
C THR A 183 37.00 -27.34 -33.69
N VAL A 184 36.46 -26.13 -33.61
CA VAL A 184 36.86 -25.15 -32.58
C VAL A 184 36.02 -25.40 -31.34
N SER A 185 36.67 -25.65 -30.21
CA SER A 185 36.04 -25.76 -28.91
C SER A 185 36.29 -24.48 -28.11
N LEU A 186 35.32 -24.05 -27.29
CA LEU A 186 35.55 -23.01 -26.28
C LEU A 186 36.32 -23.57 -25.07
N SER A 187 37.18 -24.56 -25.28
CA SER A 187 37.99 -25.10 -24.21
C SER A 187 39.00 -24.04 -23.74
N PRO A 188 39.29 -23.96 -22.44
CA PRO A 188 40.25 -22.98 -21.91
C PRO A 188 41.63 -23.05 -22.58
N LEU A 189 42.01 -24.21 -23.14
CA LEU A 189 43.28 -24.42 -23.82
C LEU A 189 43.30 -23.82 -25.23
N GLU A 190 42.20 -23.92 -25.98
CA GLU A 190 42.05 -23.24 -27.27
C GLU A 190 41.98 -21.74 -27.10
N ILE A 191 41.28 -21.26 -26.06
CA ILE A 191 41.22 -19.85 -25.71
C ILE A 191 42.62 -19.35 -25.34
N ALA A 192 43.37 -20.06 -24.49
CA ALA A 192 44.73 -19.69 -24.13
C ALA A 192 45.67 -19.62 -25.34
N LYS A 193 45.53 -20.54 -26.30
CA LYS A 193 46.28 -20.48 -27.56
C LYS A 193 45.84 -19.34 -28.47
N ALA A 194 44.55 -19.03 -28.53
CA ALA A 194 44.05 -17.88 -29.29
C ALA A 194 44.61 -16.54 -28.75
N PHE A 195 44.90 -16.49 -27.45
CA PHE A 195 45.62 -15.39 -26.79
C PHE A 195 47.15 -15.53 -26.81
N ASP A 196 47.69 -16.37 -27.70
CA ASP A 196 49.13 -16.57 -27.91
C ASP A 196 49.90 -16.97 -26.63
N ALA A 197 49.33 -17.89 -25.84
CA ALA A 197 49.98 -18.38 -24.62
C ALA A 197 51.37 -18.97 -24.92
N PRO A 198 52.46 -18.50 -24.25
CA PRO A 198 53.83 -18.94 -24.53
C PRO A 198 54.05 -20.45 -24.38
N LEU A 199 53.27 -21.10 -23.51
CA LEU A 199 53.33 -22.54 -23.28
C LEU A 199 52.81 -23.36 -24.47
N LEU A 200 51.97 -22.78 -25.31
CA LEU A 200 51.32 -23.43 -26.46
C LEU A 200 51.87 -22.93 -27.81
N ALA A 201 52.79 -21.95 -27.80
CA ALA A 201 53.37 -21.33 -29.00
C ALA A 201 54.09 -22.32 -29.93
N HIS A 202 54.58 -23.44 -29.40
CA HIS A 202 55.26 -24.48 -30.18
C HIS A 202 54.30 -25.53 -30.78
N ILE A 203 52.99 -25.41 -30.53
CA ILE A 203 51.96 -26.29 -31.08
C ILE A 203 51.35 -25.62 -32.33
N GLY A 204 51.36 -26.32 -33.47
CA GLY A 204 50.87 -25.79 -34.75
C GLY A 204 49.46 -25.18 -34.65
N SER A 205 49.26 -23.99 -35.23
CA SER A 205 48.07 -23.13 -35.08
C SER A 205 46.73 -23.83 -35.34
N ASN A 206 46.70 -24.78 -36.28
CA ASN A 206 45.48 -25.46 -36.75
C ASN A 206 45.12 -26.76 -36.01
N LEU A 207 45.85 -27.15 -34.96
CA LEU A 207 45.55 -28.37 -34.19
C LEU A 207 44.31 -28.19 -33.30
N ASP A 208 43.48 -29.24 -33.23
CA ASP A 208 42.39 -29.38 -32.27
C ASP A 208 42.98 -29.68 -30.88
N LEU A 209 42.67 -28.81 -29.93
CA LEU A 209 43.17 -28.86 -28.55
C LEU A 209 42.08 -29.23 -27.53
N SER A 210 40.87 -29.52 -28.00
CA SER A 210 39.78 -30.05 -27.17
C SER A 210 40.13 -31.41 -26.55
N HIS A 211 41.06 -32.15 -27.17
CA HIS A 211 41.51 -33.47 -26.73
C HIS A 211 42.99 -33.50 -26.37
N ASN A 212 43.31 -34.18 -25.26
CA ASN A 212 44.68 -34.30 -24.74
C ASN A 212 45.66 -35.05 -25.66
N LYS A 213 45.15 -35.67 -26.74
CA LYS A 213 45.91 -36.49 -27.69
C LYS A 213 46.94 -35.70 -28.48
N HIS A 214 46.70 -34.41 -28.72
CA HIS A 214 47.54 -33.54 -29.56
C HIS A 214 48.50 -32.65 -28.77
N LEU A 215 48.51 -32.77 -27.44
CA LEU A 215 49.32 -31.93 -26.54
C LEU A 215 50.76 -32.44 -26.32
N GLY A 216 51.08 -33.65 -26.77
CA GLY A 216 52.42 -34.24 -26.68
C GLY A 216 53.05 -34.08 -25.28
N PRO A 217 54.30 -33.61 -25.15
CA PRO A 217 54.99 -33.46 -23.88
C PRO A 217 54.48 -32.30 -23.00
N ILE A 218 53.52 -31.49 -23.49
CA ILE A 218 52.92 -30.39 -22.72
C ILE A 218 51.76 -30.90 -21.87
N ALA A 219 51.09 -31.98 -22.28
CA ALA A 219 49.99 -32.60 -21.54
C ALA A 219 50.40 -32.98 -20.10
N THR A 220 51.67 -33.31 -19.91
CA THR A 220 52.25 -33.72 -18.62
C THR A 220 52.83 -32.55 -17.81
N ARG A 221 52.97 -31.35 -18.41
CA ARG A 221 53.49 -30.18 -17.71
C ARG A 221 52.42 -29.62 -16.78
N ARG A 222 52.66 -29.74 -15.47
CA ARG A 222 51.81 -29.13 -14.45
C ARG A 222 52.01 -27.62 -14.47
N VAL A 223 50.93 -26.88 -14.64
CA VAL A 223 50.89 -25.42 -14.58
C VAL A 223 50.28 -25.02 -13.24
N ARG A 224 50.84 -24.00 -12.57
CA ARG A 224 50.29 -23.41 -11.35
C ARG A 224 50.28 -21.90 -11.43
N TYR A 225 49.37 -21.29 -10.69
CA TYR A 225 49.37 -19.85 -10.46
C TYR A 225 50.38 -19.49 -9.35
N GLY A 226 51.14 -18.42 -9.53
CA GLY A 226 52.00 -17.89 -8.48
C GLY A 226 52.95 -16.78 -8.96
N ALA A 227 53.96 -16.47 -8.16
CA ALA A 227 54.86 -15.35 -8.42
C ALA A 227 56.05 -15.75 -9.29
N LYS A 228 56.30 -14.99 -10.36
CA LYS A 228 57.54 -15.03 -11.16
C LYS A 228 58.31 -13.73 -10.96
N ILE A 229 59.62 -13.83 -10.78
CA ILE A 229 60.53 -12.68 -10.66
C ILE A 229 60.94 -12.31 -12.08
N ASN A 230 60.75 -11.05 -12.48
CA ASN A 230 61.29 -10.56 -13.75
C ASN A 230 62.78 -10.24 -13.56
N GLU A 231 63.65 -10.99 -14.23
CA GLU A 231 65.11 -10.79 -14.17
C GLU A 231 65.60 -9.81 -15.25
N GLN A 232 64.70 -9.27 -16.08
CA GLN A 232 65.01 -8.38 -17.21
C GLN A 232 65.14 -6.88 -16.87
N ASP A 233 65.02 -6.47 -15.61
CA ASP A 233 65.32 -5.10 -15.18
C ASP A 233 66.70 -5.05 -14.49
N TYR A 234 67.78 -5.32 -15.23
CA TYR A 234 69.16 -5.09 -14.78
C TYR A 234 69.94 -4.25 -15.81
N SER A 235 69.75 -2.92 -15.77
CA SER A 235 70.85 -1.95 -15.91
C SER A 235 70.37 -0.51 -15.65
N THR A 236 69.85 -0.20 -14.47
CA THR A 236 69.94 1.19 -13.98
C THR A 236 71.24 1.32 -13.20
N GLN A 237 72.28 1.74 -13.92
CA GLN A 237 73.55 2.21 -13.40
C GLN A 237 73.33 3.49 -12.60
N TYR A 238 72.75 3.38 -11.41
CA TYR A 238 72.77 4.44 -10.40
C TYR A 238 72.99 3.83 -9.01
N THR A 239 74.07 4.28 -8.41
CA THR A 239 74.61 3.93 -7.10
C THR A 239 73.61 4.27 -6.00
N GLY A 240 73.25 3.30 -5.15
CA GLY A 240 72.71 3.57 -3.82
C GLY A 240 71.24 3.20 -3.50
N GLY A 241 70.52 2.50 -4.38
CA GLY A 241 69.16 2.00 -4.09
C GLY A 241 69.09 0.47 -4.04
N GLN A 242 68.51 -0.11 -2.98
CA GLN A 242 68.20 -1.55 -2.93
C GLN A 242 67.32 -1.93 -4.13
N GLY A 243 67.80 -2.82 -4.99
CA GLY A 243 67.05 -3.30 -6.16
C GLY A 243 65.78 -4.02 -5.72
N HIS A 244 64.62 -3.35 -5.86
CA HIS A 244 63.33 -3.98 -5.66
C HIS A 244 63.03 -4.90 -6.85
N GLN A 245 63.23 -6.21 -6.66
CA GLN A 245 62.80 -7.23 -7.61
C GLN A 245 61.29 -7.10 -7.83
N ARG A 246 60.86 -6.68 -9.03
CA ARG A 246 59.44 -6.64 -9.39
C ARG A 246 58.92 -8.06 -9.56
N ARG A 247 57.92 -8.40 -8.74
CA ARG A 247 57.25 -9.72 -8.73
C ARG A 247 55.86 -9.56 -9.31
N ARG A 248 55.56 -10.39 -10.31
CA ARG A 248 54.23 -10.46 -10.94
C ARG A 248 53.62 -11.83 -10.72
N LEU A 249 52.31 -11.86 -10.48
CA LEU A 249 51.57 -13.10 -10.45
C LEU A 249 51.26 -13.54 -11.89
N VAL A 250 51.65 -14.76 -12.21
CA VAL A 250 51.48 -15.36 -13.54
C VAL A 250 51.06 -16.82 -13.41
N MET A 251 50.37 -17.32 -14.42
CA MET A 251 50.13 -18.75 -14.59
C MET A 251 51.29 -19.33 -15.40
N GLY A 252 52.08 -20.23 -14.80
CA GLY A 252 53.27 -20.78 -15.44
C GLY A 252 53.60 -22.19 -14.95
N VAL A 253 54.65 -22.79 -15.50
CA VAL A 253 55.02 -24.17 -15.17
C VAL A 253 55.34 -24.28 -13.67
N ALA A 254 54.91 -25.36 -13.03
CA ALA A 254 55.06 -25.55 -11.58
C ALA A 254 56.49 -25.45 -11.06
N GLY A 255 57.51 -25.70 -11.91
CA GLY A 255 58.91 -25.50 -11.56
C GLY A 255 59.40 -24.04 -11.64
N GLU A 256 58.76 -23.19 -12.44
CA GLU A 256 59.20 -21.81 -12.73
C GLU A 256 58.50 -20.75 -11.88
N VAL A 257 57.37 -21.08 -11.29
CA VAL A 257 56.51 -20.13 -10.57
C VAL A 257 56.48 -20.51 -9.10
N ARG A 258 56.66 -19.59 -8.16
CA ARG A 258 56.64 -19.87 -6.71
C ARG A 258 55.25 -19.63 -6.13
N THR A 259 54.82 -20.45 -5.16
CA THR A 259 53.57 -20.20 -4.41
C THR A 259 53.65 -18.85 -3.69
N PRO A 260 52.65 -17.95 -3.84
CA PRO A 260 52.68 -16.64 -3.19
C PRO A 260 52.40 -16.77 -1.69
N THR A 261 53.10 -15.98 -0.89
CA THR A 261 52.91 -15.93 0.57
C THR A 261 52.03 -14.74 0.93
N ALA A 262 51.14 -14.90 1.91
CA ALA A 262 50.28 -13.83 2.38
C ALA A 262 51.12 -12.62 2.87
N GLY A 263 50.80 -11.42 2.38
CA GLY A 263 51.50 -10.18 2.71
C GLY A 263 52.63 -9.78 1.75
N GLU A 264 52.95 -10.59 0.73
CA GLU A 264 53.89 -10.16 -0.32
C GLU A 264 53.21 -9.17 -1.29
N PRO A 265 53.82 -7.98 -1.55
CA PRO A 265 53.30 -7.04 -2.54
C PRO A 265 53.64 -7.53 -3.97
N PHE A 266 52.64 -7.50 -4.86
CA PHE A 266 52.79 -7.82 -6.29
C PHE A 266 52.39 -6.60 -7.12
N GLY A 267 53.20 -6.23 -8.11
CA GLY A 267 53.00 -5.05 -8.96
C GLY A 267 53.14 -5.38 -10.44
N ASN A 268 52.40 -4.65 -11.27
CA ASN A 268 52.60 -4.60 -12.72
C ASN A 268 53.71 -3.61 -13.09
#